data_AF-A0A9W8CFL3-F1
#
_entry.id   AF-A0A9W8CFL3-F1
#
_cell.length_a   1.000
_cell.length_b   1.000
_cell.length_c   1.000
_cell.angle_alpha   90.00
_cell.angle_beta   90.00
_cell.angle_gamma   90.00
#
_symmetry.space_group_name_H-M   'P 1'
#
loop_
_entity.id
_entity.type
_entity.pdbx_description
1 polymer ?
#
loop_
_entity_poly.entity_id
_entity_poly.type
_entity_poly.pdbx_seq_one_letter_code
_entity_poly.pdbx_strand_id
1 'polypeptide(L)'
;MQLVGRIPWVHNHDLRNGTATMPLIDMLMDSAGALVDYNVALLFSSQNIQEGSLDAALGAMDDTSKMDELIKVGEDLLDRHVYRTDWKTREYKEVEGAVKNREALTKLAHRLSAERRRRMAASALREDVTVTTEPARKKSKITHGLLG
;
A
#
# COMPACT_ATOMS: atom_id res chain seq x y z
N MET A 1 35.54 -16.13 -24.22
CA MET A 1 35.59 -17.05 -23.06
C MET A 1 34.15 -17.37 -22.69
N GLN A 2 33.65 -18.55 -23.03
CA GLN A 2 32.26 -18.92 -22.75
C GLN A 2 32.14 -19.43 -21.32
N LEU A 3 31.32 -18.75 -20.51
CA LEU A 3 31.07 -19.10 -19.11
C LEU A 3 30.21 -20.37 -19.07
N VAL A 4 30.87 -21.49 -18.80
CA VAL A 4 30.26 -22.75 -18.37
C VAL A 4 29.55 -22.48 -17.03
N GLY A 5 28.24 -22.72 -16.96
CA GLY A 5 27.47 -22.66 -15.71
C GLY A 5 26.23 -21.75 -15.70
N ARG A 6 25.91 -21.04 -16.78
CA ARG A 6 24.63 -20.30 -16.87
C ARG A 6 23.49 -21.25 -17.22
N ILE A 7 22.51 -21.32 -16.34
CA ILE A 7 21.29 -22.09 -16.56
C ILE A 7 20.27 -21.18 -17.26
N PRO A 8 19.91 -21.44 -18.54
CA PRO A 8 19.13 -20.51 -19.36
C PRO A 8 17.75 -20.15 -18.77
N TRP A 9 17.14 -21.04 -17.99
CA TRP A 9 15.85 -20.79 -17.35
C TRP A 9 15.93 -19.92 -16.07
N VAL A 10 17.14 -19.72 -15.52
CA VAL A 10 17.37 -18.82 -14.37
C VAL A 10 17.80 -17.43 -14.87
N HIS A 11 18.65 -17.39 -15.89
CA HIS A 11 19.11 -16.17 -16.54
C HIS A 11 19.00 -16.32 -18.04
N ASN A 12 17.98 -15.72 -18.65
CA ASN A 12 17.85 -15.69 -20.09
C ASN A 12 18.34 -14.34 -20.61
N HIS A 13 19.62 -14.27 -20.95
CA HIS A 13 20.15 -13.14 -21.70
C HIS A 13 19.93 -13.45 -23.17
N ASP A 14 18.79 -13.07 -23.75
CA ASP A 14 18.59 -13.28 -25.18
C ASP A 14 19.62 -12.44 -25.95
N LEU A 15 20.59 -13.13 -26.56
CA LEU A 15 21.75 -12.55 -27.26
C LEU A 15 21.37 -11.84 -28.57
N ARG A 16 20.07 -11.80 -28.94
CA ARG A 16 19.60 -11.14 -30.16
C ARG A 16 19.07 -9.73 -29.95
N ASN A 17 18.47 -9.43 -28.79
CA ASN A 17 17.72 -8.18 -28.59
C ASN A 17 18.17 -7.36 -27.34
N GLY A 18 19.18 -7.82 -26.59
CA GLY A 18 19.81 -7.02 -25.54
C GLY A 18 19.01 -6.88 -24.24
N THR A 19 17.87 -7.56 -24.10
CA THR A 19 17.08 -7.59 -22.87
C THR A 19 17.40 -8.85 -22.08
N ALA A 20 17.93 -8.68 -20.86
CA ALA A 20 18.06 -9.77 -19.90
C ALA A 20 16.70 -10.00 -19.22
N THR A 21 16.17 -11.22 -19.29
CA THR A 21 14.89 -11.61 -18.70
C THR A 21 15.12 -12.76 -17.70
N MET A 22 14.38 -12.75 -16.60
CA MET A 22 14.48 -13.75 -15.54
C MET A 22 13.15 -14.53 -15.45
N PRO A 23 12.86 -15.42 -16.42
CA PRO A 23 11.49 -15.90 -16.67
C PRO A 23 10.84 -16.60 -15.47
N LEU A 24 11.61 -17.30 -14.64
CA LEU A 24 11.10 -17.91 -13.41
C LEU A 24 10.68 -16.86 -12.37
N ILE A 25 11.48 -15.81 -12.21
CA ILE A 25 11.19 -14.72 -11.29
C ILE A 25 10.01 -13.92 -11.81
N ASP A 26 9.99 -13.60 -13.10
CA ASP A 26 8.90 -12.85 -13.73
C ASP A 26 7.56 -13.58 -13.56
N MET A 27 7.53 -14.88 -13.85
CA MET A 27 6.34 -15.71 -13.65
C MET A 27 5.91 -15.77 -12.18
N LEU A 28 6.86 -15.90 -11.24
CA LEU A 28 6.56 -15.95 -9.81
C LEU A 28 5.97 -14.63 -9.31
N MET A 29 6.56 -13.50 -9.69
CA MET A 29 6.12 -12.18 -9.26
C MET A 29 4.77 -11.82 -9.85
N ASP A 30 4.54 -12.11 -11.13
CA ASP A 30 3.26 -11.89 -11.80
C ASP A 30 2.15 -12.76 -11.17
N SER A 31 2.42 -14.06 -10.98
CA SER A 31 1.47 -14.99 -10.35
C SER A 31 1.15 -14.59 -8.90
N ALA A 32 2.16 -14.14 -8.15
CA ALA A 32 1.97 -13.70 -6.76
C ALA A 32 1.10 -12.44 -6.69
N GLY A 33 1.33 -11.46 -7.57
CA GLY A 33 0.50 -10.26 -7.69
C GLY A 33 -0.96 -10.62 -7.98
N ALA A 34 -1.19 -11.43 -9.02
CA ALA A 34 -2.54 -11.86 -9.39
C ALA A 34 -3.27 -12.64 -8.27
N LEU A 35 -2.56 -13.49 -7.53
CA LEU A 35 -3.13 -14.25 -6.42
C LEU A 35 -3.53 -13.36 -5.25
N VAL A 36 -2.69 -12.39 -4.89
CA VAL A 36 -3.01 -11.43 -3.82
C VAL A 36 -4.19 -10.57 -4.23
N ASP A 37 -4.17 -10.02 -5.45
CA ASP A 37 -5.25 -9.21 -6.00
C ASP A 37 -6.60 -9.93 -5.96
N TYR A 38 -6.62 -11.20 -6.37
CA TYR A 38 -7.83 -12.02 -6.32
C TYR A 38 -8.34 -12.21 -4.88
N ASN A 39 -7.47 -12.54 -3.93
CA ASN A 39 -7.87 -12.76 -2.54
C ASN A 39 -8.39 -11.49 -1.88
N VAL A 40 -7.76 -10.34 -2.15
CA VAL A 40 -8.23 -9.05 -1.61
C VAL A 40 -9.55 -8.64 -2.27
N ALA A 41 -9.71 -8.85 -3.58
CA ALA A 41 -10.96 -8.57 -4.29
C ALA A 41 -12.13 -9.43 -3.79
N LEU A 42 -11.88 -10.71 -3.48
CA LEU A 42 -12.86 -11.63 -2.93
C LEU A 42 -13.39 -11.18 -1.57
N LEU A 43 -12.49 -10.74 -0.68
CA LEU A 43 -12.84 -10.36 0.69
C LEU A 43 -13.40 -8.94 0.80
N PHE A 44 -12.78 -7.99 0.09
CA PHE A 44 -12.98 -6.56 0.33
C PHE A 44 -13.56 -5.81 -0.86
N SER A 45 -13.74 -6.47 -2.01
CA SER A 45 -14.21 -5.78 -3.22
C SER A 45 -13.32 -4.57 -3.55
N SER A 46 -12.01 -4.69 -3.32
CA SER A 46 -11.06 -3.58 -3.37
C SER A 46 -10.80 -3.09 -4.80
N GLN A 47 -10.33 -1.85 -4.86
CA GLN A 47 -9.80 -1.21 -6.06
C GLN A 47 -8.28 -1.36 -6.06
N ASN A 48 -7.69 -1.64 -7.22
CA ASN A 48 -6.26 -1.85 -7.37
C ASN A 48 -5.69 -0.82 -8.35
N ILE A 49 -4.48 -0.32 -8.06
CA ILE A 49 -3.72 0.55 -8.94
C ILE A 49 -2.46 -0.22 -9.32
N GLN A 50 -2.47 -0.78 -10.53
CA GLN A 50 -1.38 -1.60 -11.05
C GLN A 50 -1.29 -1.41 -12.56
N GLU A 51 -0.06 -1.36 -13.07
CA GLU A 51 0.18 -1.42 -14.51
C GLU A 51 0.15 -2.89 -14.94
N GLY A 52 -0.86 -3.27 -15.73
CA GLY A 52 -1.05 -4.66 -16.18
C GLY A 52 -0.29 -5.02 -17.46
N SER A 53 0.21 -4.03 -18.20
CA SER A 53 0.93 -4.26 -19.45
C SER A 53 2.09 -3.27 -19.57
N LEU A 54 3.21 -3.62 -18.95
CA LEU A 54 4.46 -2.89 -19.11
C LEU A 54 5.20 -3.44 -20.34
N ASP A 55 5.80 -2.56 -21.13
CA ASP A 55 6.66 -2.98 -22.23
C ASP A 55 7.81 -3.85 -21.68
N ALA A 56 8.13 -4.95 -22.36
CA ALA A 56 9.17 -5.87 -21.94
C ALA A 56 10.53 -5.15 -21.81
N ALA A 57 10.77 -4.11 -22.61
CA ALA A 57 11.94 -3.27 -22.48
C ALA A 57 11.98 -2.51 -21.14
N LEU A 58 10.85 -2.12 -20.58
CA LEU A 58 10.72 -1.41 -19.30
C LEU A 58 10.58 -2.35 -18.09
N GLY A 59 10.30 -3.64 -18.34
CA GLY A 59 10.08 -4.64 -17.28
C GLY A 59 11.35 -5.16 -16.59
N ALA A 60 12.54 -4.76 -17.03
CA ALA A 60 13.79 -5.15 -16.39
C ALA A 60 13.91 -4.49 -15.01
N MET A 61 13.92 -5.29 -13.94
CA MET A 61 13.92 -4.80 -12.56
C MET A 61 15.26 -4.15 -12.14
N ASP A 62 16.36 -4.48 -12.82
CA ASP A 62 17.72 -4.04 -12.50
C ASP A 62 18.27 -2.97 -13.47
N ASP A 63 17.46 -2.53 -14.45
CA ASP A 63 17.85 -1.50 -15.41
C ASP A 63 17.39 -0.10 -14.97
N THR A 64 18.33 0.72 -14.52
CA THR A 64 18.05 2.10 -14.09
C THR A 64 18.04 3.11 -15.24
N SER A 65 18.48 2.71 -16.45
CA SER A 65 18.60 3.63 -17.59
C SER A 65 17.26 4.14 -18.12
N LYS A 66 16.16 3.45 -17.78
CA LYS A 66 14.79 3.74 -18.27
C LYS A 66 13.88 4.37 -17.22
N MET A 67 14.47 4.92 -16.16
CA MET A 67 13.70 5.51 -15.06
C MET A 67 12.77 6.65 -15.53
N ASP A 68 13.22 7.50 -16.45
CA ASP A 68 12.40 8.61 -16.98
C ASP A 68 11.17 8.10 -17.75
N GLU A 69 11.25 6.93 -18.39
CA GLU A 69 10.12 6.30 -19.06
C GLU A 69 9.15 5.69 -18.04
N LEU A 70 9.67 5.05 -16.98
CA LEU A 70 8.84 4.52 -15.89
C LEU A 70 8.10 5.62 -15.11
N ILE A 71 8.71 6.81 -14.96
CA ILE A 71 8.02 7.98 -14.39
C ILE A 71 6.79 8.33 -15.23
N LYS A 72 6.94 8.40 -16.56
CA LYS A 72 5.82 8.70 -17.47
C LYS A 72 4.74 7.62 -17.40
N VAL A 73 5.11 6.35 -17.36
CA VAL A 73 4.15 5.24 -17.17
C VAL A 73 3.37 5.43 -15.86
N GLY A 74 4.04 5.82 -14.77
CA GLY A 74 3.40 6.11 -13.51
C GLY A 74 2.46 7.32 -13.55
N GLU A 75 2.85 8.40 -14.23
CA GLU A 75 2.03 9.59 -14.45
C GLU A 75 0.77 9.27 -15.28
N ASP A 76 0.94 8.51 -16.35
CA ASP A 76 -0.16 8.04 -17.20
C ASP A 76 -1.11 7.12 -16.42
N LEU A 77 -0.57 6.24 -15.55
CA LEU A 77 -1.35 5.35 -14.71
C LEU A 77 -2.27 6.13 -13.74
N LEU A 78 -1.87 7.32 -13.28
CA LEU A 78 -2.73 8.17 -12.45
C LEU A 78 -3.97 8.68 -13.19
N ASP A 79 -3.87 8.83 -14.51
CA ASP A 79 -4.95 9.37 -15.32
C ASP A 79 -5.87 8.29 -15.91
N ARG A 80 -5.48 7.01 -15.79
CA ARG A 80 -6.33 5.85 -16.10
C ARG A 80 -7.46 5.67 -15.07
N HIS A 81 -8.53 5.01 -15.51
CA HIS A 81 -9.63 4.64 -14.62
C HIS A 81 -9.19 3.61 -13.58
N VAL A 82 -9.88 3.62 -12.44
CA VAL A 82 -9.67 2.62 -11.41
C VAL A 82 -10.18 1.27 -11.89
N TYR A 83 -9.31 0.28 -11.82
CA TYR A 83 -9.64 -1.12 -12.09
C TYR A 83 -9.95 -1.87 -10.81
N ARG A 84 -10.73 -2.92 -10.97
CA ARG A 84 -11.03 -3.91 -9.94
C ARG A 84 -11.01 -5.29 -10.57
N THR A 85 -10.47 -6.25 -9.84
CA THR A 85 -10.57 -7.67 -10.20
C THR A 85 -12.00 -8.14 -9.95
N ASP A 86 -12.67 -8.58 -11.02
CA ASP A 86 -13.96 -9.26 -10.91
C ASP A 86 -13.72 -10.69 -10.42
N TRP A 87 -14.19 -11.02 -9.22
CA TRP A 87 -13.94 -12.32 -8.61
C TRP A 87 -14.57 -13.50 -9.40
N LYS A 88 -15.61 -13.25 -10.20
CA LYS A 88 -16.28 -14.29 -10.99
C LYS A 88 -15.52 -14.59 -12.28
N THR A 89 -15.07 -13.56 -12.98
CA THR A 89 -14.39 -13.69 -14.28
C THR A 89 -12.88 -13.74 -14.15
N ARG A 90 -12.33 -13.33 -13.00
CA ARG A 90 -10.90 -13.13 -12.74
C ARG A 90 -10.23 -12.09 -13.64
N GLU A 91 -11.04 -11.29 -14.33
CA GLU A 91 -10.55 -10.24 -15.22
C GLU A 91 -10.47 -8.90 -14.47
N TYR A 92 -9.51 -8.08 -14.88
CA TYR A 92 -9.43 -6.69 -14.49
C TYR A 92 -10.47 -5.89 -15.28
N LYS A 93 -11.44 -5.30 -14.58
CA LYS A 93 -12.48 -4.48 -15.20
C LYS A 93 -12.46 -3.09 -14.62
N GLU A 94 -12.69 -2.10 -15.48
CA GLU A 94 -12.98 -0.75 -15.02
C GLU A 94 -14.24 -0.79 -14.17
N VAL A 95 -14.22 -0.07 -13.03
CA VAL A 95 -15.41 0.04 -12.20
C VAL A 95 -16.39 0.98 -12.92
N GLU A 96 -17.66 0.58 -13.07
CA GLU A 96 -18.67 1.42 -13.72
C GLU A 96 -18.85 2.74 -12.94
N GLY A 97 -18.72 3.88 -13.62
CA GLY A 97 -18.68 5.20 -12.99
C GLY A 97 -17.37 5.50 -12.22
N ALA A 98 -16.30 4.75 -12.49
CA ALA A 98 -14.99 4.95 -11.87
C ALA A 98 -14.47 6.37 -12.09
N VAL A 99 -14.01 6.96 -11.00
CA VAL A 99 -13.09 8.09 -11.04
C VAL A 99 -11.69 7.63 -11.42
N LYS A 100 -10.85 8.54 -11.91
CA LYS A 100 -9.45 8.26 -12.21
C LYS A 100 -8.66 7.81 -10.98
N ASN A 101 -7.58 7.08 -11.17
CA ASN A 101 -6.67 6.63 -10.10
C ASN A 101 -6.21 7.80 -9.21
N ARG A 102 -5.89 8.95 -9.81
CA ARG A 102 -5.54 10.19 -9.12
C ARG A 102 -6.60 10.63 -8.10
N GLU A 103 -7.87 10.57 -8.48
CA GLU A 103 -8.97 10.99 -7.61
C GLU A 103 -9.23 9.98 -6.50
N ALA A 104 -9.12 8.69 -6.79
CA ALA A 104 -9.21 7.64 -5.78
C ALA A 104 -8.12 7.77 -4.72
N LEU A 105 -6.88 8.02 -5.13
CA LEU A 105 -5.76 8.30 -4.22
C LEU A 105 -5.99 9.57 -3.41
N THR A 106 -6.52 10.63 -4.03
CA THR A 106 -6.84 11.88 -3.33
C THR A 106 -7.90 11.65 -2.24
N LYS A 107 -8.97 10.91 -2.56
CA LYS A 107 -10.01 10.52 -1.58
C LYS A 107 -9.42 9.67 -0.45
N LEU A 108 -8.54 8.71 -0.76
CA LEU A 108 -7.85 7.90 0.24
C LEU A 108 -6.98 8.77 1.16
N ALA A 109 -6.19 9.70 0.61
CA ALA A 109 -5.36 10.62 1.37
C ALA A 109 -6.18 11.50 2.33
N HIS A 110 -7.33 12.01 1.89
CA HIS A 110 -8.24 12.75 2.78
C HIS A 110 -8.76 11.89 3.95
N ARG A 111 -9.15 10.63 3.67
CA ARG A 111 -9.60 9.68 4.71
C ARG A 111 -8.49 9.41 5.73
N LEU A 112 -7.27 9.17 5.26
CA LEU A 112 -6.10 8.93 6.13
C LEU A 112 -5.76 10.16 6.99
N SER A 113 -5.81 11.35 6.41
CA SER A 113 -5.58 12.61 7.14
C SER A 113 -6.64 12.86 8.21
N ALA A 114 -7.92 12.62 7.89
CA ALA A 114 -9.02 12.72 8.86
C ALA A 114 -8.88 11.69 9.98
N GLU A 115 -8.51 10.46 9.67
CA GLU A 115 -8.25 9.40 10.67
C GLU A 115 -7.10 9.78 11.61
N ARG A 116 -5.98 10.25 11.05
CA ARG A 116 -4.83 10.72 11.84
C ARG A 116 -5.26 11.83 12.82
N ARG A 117 -5.99 12.84 12.36
CA ARG A 117 -6.49 13.94 13.20
C ARG A 117 -7.42 13.43 14.30
N ARG A 118 -8.33 12.50 13.99
CA ARG A 118 -9.22 11.88 14.98
C ARG A 118 -8.44 11.17 16.09
N ARG A 119 -7.39 10.42 15.73
CA ARG A 119 -6.53 9.74 16.72
C ARG A 119 -5.75 10.71 17.60
N MET A 120 -5.21 11.79 17.02
CA MET A 120 -4.47 12.81 17.78
C MET A 120 -5.37 13.60 18.74
N ALA A 121 -6.60 13.91 18.32
CA ALA A 121 -7.58 14.54 19.22
C ALA A 121 -7.98 13.60 20.37
N ALA A 122 -8.19 12.31 20.08
CA ALA A 122 -8.51 11.31 21.09
C ALA A 122 -7.36 11.08 22.09
N SER A 123 -6.10 11.17 21.66
CA SER A 123 -4.96 11.09 22.58
C SER A 123 -4.83 12.33 23.45
N ALA A 124 -5.00 13.53 22.88
CA ALA A 124 -4.95 14.79 23.64
C ALA A 124 -6.05 14.86 24.72
N LEU A 125 -7.27 14.41 24.39
CA LEU A 125 -8.38 14.38 25.35
C LEU A 125 -8.12 13.40 26.52
N ARG A 126 -7.31 12.35 26.32
CA ARG A 126 -6.95 11.40 27.38
C ARG A 126 -5.94 11.98 28.37
N GLU A 127 -5.09 12.91 27.95
CA GLU A 127 -4.13 13.58 28.84
C GLU A 127 -4.85 14.55 29.79
N ASP A 128 -5.82 15.33 29.31
CA ASP A 128 -6.60 16.26 30.14
C ASP A 128 -7.40 15.57 31.26
N VAL A 129 -7.95 14.37 31.00
CA VAL A 129 -8.71 13.60 32.00
C VAL A 129 -7.82 13.07 33.14
N THR A 130 -6.52 12.88 32.90
CA THR A 130 -5.59 12.40 33.94
C THR A 130 -5.08 13.49 34.88
N VAL A 131 -5.29 14.78 34.55
CA VAL A 131 -4.80 15.92 35.34
C VAL A 131 -5.81 16.36 36.43
N THR A 132 -7.09 15.97 36.33
CA THR A 132 -8.09 16.26 37.36
C THR A 132 -8.27 15.10 38.35
N THR A 133 -7.25 14.82 39.17
CA THR A 133 -7.43 13.98 40.37
C THR A 133 -7.58 14.84 41.64
N GLU A 134 -8.79 14.79 42.21
CA GLU A 134 -9.27 15.14 43.56
C GLU A 134 -8.76 16.40 44.31
N PRO A 135 -9.65 17.32 44.74
CA PRO A 135 -9.28 18.32 45.75
C PRO A 135 -9.06 17.65 47.12
N ALA A 136 -7.91 17.95 47.73
CA ALA A 136 -7.45 17.39 49.00
C ALA A 136 -8.51 17.48 50.12
N ARG A 137 -8.91 16.30 50.63
CA ARG A 137 -9.79 16.14 51.79
C ARG A 137 -9.12 16.73 53.05
N LYS A 138 -9.62 17.86 53.56
CA LYS A 138 -9.19 18.44 54.85
C LYS A 138 -9.40 17.43 55.98
N LYS A 139 -8.31 16.96 56.60
CA LYS A 139 -8.36 16.12 57.79
C LYS A 139 -8.82 16.97 58.98
N SER A 140 -9.95 16.62 59.59
CA SER A 140 -10.39 17.21 60.86
C SER A 140 -9.50 16.70 62.00
N LYS A 141 -8.98 17.64 62.81
CA LYS A 141 -8.26 17.30 64.05
C LYS A 141 -9.29 16.85 65.09
N ILE A 142 -9.22 15.60 65.51
CA ILE A 142 -9.95 15.11 66.68
C ILE A 142 -9.10 15.49 67.91
N THR A 143 -9.61 16.40 68.73
CA THR A 143 -9.03 16.70 70.04
C THR A 143 -9.61 15.72 71.06
N HIS A 144 -8.79 14.80 71.56
CA HIS A 144 -9.11 14.03 72.77
C HIS A 144 -8.93 14.94 73.99
N GLY A 145 -10.05 15.34 74.61
CA GLY A 145 -10.04 15.91 75.96
C GLY A 145 -10.25 14.79 76.97
N LEU A 146 -9.19 14.47 77.73
CA LEU A 146 -9.23 13.63 78.93
C LEU A 146 -9.92 14.39 80.08
N LEU A 147 -10.70 13.61 80.86
CA LEU A 147 -10.98 13.67 82.30
C LEU A 147 -11.10 15.02 83.04
N GLY A 148 -12.22 15.15 83.76
CA GLY A 148 -12.45 16.09 84.85
C GLY A 148 -13.90 16.02 85.31
#